data_AF-A0A968MVN0-F1
#
_entry.id   AF-A0A968MVN0-F1
#
_cell.length_a   1.000
_cell.length_b   1.000
_cell.length_c   1.000
_cell.angle_alpha   90.00
_cell.angle_beta   90.00
_cell.angle_gamma   90.00
#
_symmetry.space_group_name_H-M   'P 1'
#
loop_
_entity.id
_entity.type
_entity.pdbx_description
1 polymer ?
#
loop_
_entity_poly.entity_id
_entity_poly.type
_entity_poly.pdbx_seq_one_letter_code
_entity_poly.pdbx_strand_id
1 'polypeptide(L)' 'MNLIKLTGTVETGNFGKGSKSEHTAVYIRTGEGIYRLREKGGNPFENESLKQFVGKTIKAEGTLDKYYFSVIPQSIEVL' A
#
# COMPACT_ATOMS: atom_id res chain seq x y z
N MET A 1 0.24 -17.31 8.42
CA MET A 1 0.38 -15.91 7.94
C MET A 1 0.02 -15.00 9.10
N ASN A 2 0.95 -14.17 9.57
CA ASN A 2 0.66 -13.21 10.64
C ASN A 2 0.08 -11.93 10.02
N LEU A 3 -1.11 -11.54 10.48
CA LEU A 3 -1.73 -10.27 10.13
C LEU A 3 -1.23 -9.18 11.06
N ILE A 4 -0.92 -8.02 10.50
CA ILE A 4 -0.55 -6.82 11.26
C ILE A 4 -1.49 -5.67 10.90
N LYS A 5 -1.58 -4.69 11.81
CA LYS A 5 -2.27 -3.42 11.60
C LYS A 5 -1.24 -2.34 11.34
N LEU A 6 -1.41 -1.58 10.27
CA LEU A 6 -0.62 -0.38 10.00
C LEU A 6 -1.52 0.84 9.96
N THR A 7 -1.00 1.95 10.46
CA THR A 7 -1.59 3.28 10.32
C THR A 7 -0.57 4.20 9.68
N GLY A 8 -1.00 4.93 8.66
CA GLY A 8 -0.11 5.80 7.92
C GLY A 8 -0.80 6.56 6.80
N THR A 9 -0.08 7.52 6.24
CA THR A 9 -0.56 8.34 5.13
C THR A 9 -0.28 7.62 3.81
N VAL A 10 -1.29 7.58 2.95
CA VAL A 10 -1.15 6.98 1.63
C VAL A 10 -0.56 8.00 0.66
N GLU A 11 0.49 7.61 -0.05
CA GLU A 11 1.18 8.46 -1.02
C GLU A 11 1.47 7.70 -2.32
N THR A 12 1.70 8.42 -3.41
CA THR A 12 2.18 7.85 -4.66
C THR A 12 3.67 8.07 -4.81
N GLY A 13 4.36 7.12 -5.45
CA GLY A 13 5.78 7.25 -5.74
C GLY A 13 6.22 6.41 -6.94
N ASN A 14 7.36 6.74 -7.53
CA ASN A 14 7.95 5.93 -8.60
C ASN A 14 8.44 4.60 -8.02
N PHE A 15 7.99 3.50 -8.60
CA PHE A 15 8.54 2.18 -8.37
C PHE A 15 9.48 1.80 -9.51
N GLY A 16 10.61 1.17 -9.20
CA GLY A 16 11.49 0.59 -10.21
C GLY A 16 12.19 1.60 -11.12
N LYS A 17 12.53 2.78 -10.60
CA LYS A 17 13.20 3.87 -11.34
C LYS A 17 14.38 3.34 -12.16
N GLY A 18 14.40 3.62 -13.46
CA GLY A 18 15.46 3.19 -14.38
C GLY A 18 15.35 1.74 -14.86
N SER A 19 14.22 1.06 -14.62
CA SER A 19 13.95 -0.29 -15.12
C SER A 19 12.77 -0.31 -16.10
N LYS A 20 12.63 -1.40 -16.87
CA LYS A 20 11.45 -1.64 -17.73
C LYS A 20 10.13 -1.71 -16.96
N SER A 21 10.18 -1.80 -15.63
CA SER A 21 9.02 -1.84 -14.74
C SER A 21 8.79 -0.52 -14.02
N GLU A 22 9.34 0.59 -14.51
CA GLU A 22 9.08 1.91 -13.94
C GLU A 22 7.60 2.28 -14.07
N HIS A 23 6.93 2.48 -12.94
CA HIS A 23 5.54 2.94 -12.88
C HIS A 23 5.23 3.61 -11.55
N THR A 24 4.15 4.38 -11.52
CA THR A 24 3.62 4.94 -10.27
C THR A 24 2.96 3.85 -9.44
N ALA A 25 3.42 3.69 -8.20
CA ALA A 25 2.83 2.79 -7.22
C ALA A 25 2.25 3.59 -6.03
N VAL A 26 1.34 2.95 -5.31
CA VAL A 26 0.77 3.47 -4.07
C VAL A 26 1.60 2.93 -2.89
N TYR A 27 1.87 3.77 -1.91
CA TYR A 27 2.62 3.47 -0.70
C TYR A 27 1.85 3.90 0.53
N ILE A 28 2.12 3.26 1.66
CA ILE A 28 1.75 3.76 2.99
C ILE A 28 3.01 4.20 3.72
N ARG A 29 3.04 5.46 4.13
CA ARG A 29 4.05 6.03 5.01
C ARG A 29 3.58 5.93 6.45
N THR A 30 4.26 5.10 7.21
CA THR A 30 4.02 4.88 8.64
C THR A 30 5.15 5.52 9.45
N GLY A 31 5.05 5.49 10.78
CA GLY A 31 6.17 5.89 11.66
C GLY A 31 7.38 4.95 11.59
N GLU A 32 7.20 3.71 11.11
CA GLU A 32 8.24 2.68 11.04
C GLU A 32 8.94 2.61 9.67
N GLY A 33 8.27 3.11 8.62
CA GLY A 33 8.78 3.06 7.27
C GLY A 33 7.73 3.29 6.20
N ILE A 34 8.18 3.17 4.95
CA ILE A 34 7.36 3.32 3.75
C ILE A 34 7.24 1.96 3.08
N TYR A 35 6.01 1.51 2.85
CA TYR A 35 5.73 0.21 2.27
C TYR A 35 4.86 0.35 1.04
N ARG A 36 5.18 -0.39 -0.03
CA ARG A 36 4.36 -0.41 -1.23
C ARG A 36 3.04 -1.11 -0.92
N LEU A 37 1.94 -0.40 -1.12
CA LEU A 37 0.59 -0.89 -0.90
C LEU A 37 0.15 -1.76 -2.07
N ARG A 38 -0.42 -2.92 -1.76
CA ARG A 38 -1.12 -3.76 -2.74
C ARG A 38 -2.31 -4.44 -2.09
N GLU A 39 -3.36 -4.70 -2.85
CA GLU A 39 -4.50 -5.46 -2.34
C GLU A 39 -4.15 -6.95 -2.24
N LYS A 40 -4.54 -7.58 -1.14
CA LYS A 40 -4.42 -9.03 -0.98
C LYS A 40 -5.41 -9.72 -1.91
N GLY A 41 -4.90 -10.46 -2.89
CA GLY A 41 -5.72 -11.18 -3.87
C GLY A 41 -6.25 -10.31 -5.02
N GLY A 42 -5.90 -9.02 -5.05
CA GLY A 42 -6.24 -8.11 -6.15
C GLY A 42 -5.29 -8.24 -7.34
N ASN A 43 -5.68 -7.66 -8.48
CA ASN A 43 -4.83 -7.62 -9.66
C ASN A 43 -3.61 -6.69 -9.39
N PRO A 44 -2.36 -7.20 -9.48
CA PRO A 44 -1.16 -6.40 -9.21
C PRO A 44 -0.99 -5.20 -10.14
N PHE A 45 -1.70 -5.16 -11.28
CA PHE A 45 -1.65 -4.08 -12.27
C PHE A 45 -2.80 -3.07 -12.14
N GLU A 46 -3.86 -3.37 -11.37
CA GLU A 46 -5.06 -2.52 -11.24
C GLU A 46 -5.30 -2.09 -9.79
N ASN A 47 -4.26 -1.59 -9.12
CA ASN A 47 -4.37 -1.00 -7.77
C ASN A 47 -5.13 0.36 -7.77
N GLU A 48 -6.13 0.54 -8.64
CA GLU A 48 -6.89 1.79 -8.76
C GLU A 48 -7.72 2.09 -7.52
N SER A 49 -8.24 1.06 -6.87
CA SER A 49 -8.96 1.16 -5.60
C SER A 49 -8.10 1.80 -4.50
N LEU A 50 -6.78 1.56 -4.47
CA LEU A 50 -5.90 2.14 -3.45
C LEU A 50 -5.56 3.61 -3.74
N LYS A 51 -5.65 4.05 -5.00
CA LYS A 51 -5.40 5.45 -5.38
C LYS A 51 -6.43 6.41 -4.75
N GLN A 52 -7.64 5.94 -4.45
CA GLN A 52 -8.68 6.75 -3.80
C GLN A 52 -8.32 7.20 -2.37
N PHE A 53 -7.32 6.57 -1.77
CA PHE A 53 -6.83 6.89 -0.43
C PHE A 53 -5.63 7.82 -0.44
N VAL A 54 -5.05 8.15 -1.59
CA VAL A 54 -3.88 9.03 -1.69
C VAL A 54 -4.16 10.37 -1.01
N GLY A 55 -3.22 10.80 -0.17
CA GLY A 55 -3.32 11.98 0.67
C GLY A 55 -4.11 11.77 1.97
N LYS A 56 -4.75 10.62 2.17
CA LYS A 56 -5.49 10.28 3.39
C LYS A 56 -4.62 9.47 4.35
N THR A 57 -4.89 9.62 5.64
CA THR A 57 -4.39 8.70 6.65
C THR A 57 -5.37 7.55 6.76
N ILE A 58 -4.86 6.31 6.63
CA ILE A 58 -5.66 5.11 6.78
C ILE A 58 -5.13 4.24 7.90
N LYS A 59 -6.01 3.41 8.45
CA LYS A 59 -5.69 2.26 9.28
C LYS A 59 -6.15 1.02 8.54
N ALA A 60 -5.29 0.01 8.43
CA ALA A 60 -5.62 -1.20 7.69
C ALA A 60 -4.91 -2.45 8.21
N GLU A 61 -5.50 -3.62 7.96
CA GLU A 61 -4.96 -4.93 8.28
C GLU A 61 -4.39 -5.62 7.04
N GLY A 62 -3.29 -6.34 7.22
CA GLY A 62 -2.64 -7.01 6.10
C GLY A 62 -1.43 -7.84 6.50
N THR A 63 -0.73 -8.33 5.49
CA THR A 63 0.56 -9.01 5.67
C THR A 63 1.69 -8.12 5.18
N LEU A 64 2.68 -7.90 6.02
CA LEU A 64 3.90 -7.18 5.69
C LEU A 64 4.97 -8.13 5.19
N ASP A 65 5.53 -7.79 4.04
CA ASP A 65 6.76 -8.35 3.49
C ASP A 65 7.83 -7.24 3.48
N LYS A 66 9.06 -7.55 3.09
CA LYS A 66 10.25 -6.72 3.19
C LYS A 66 10.07 -5.27 2.69
N TYR A 67 9.21 -5.05 1.70
CA TYR A 67 8.89 -3.72 1.15
C TYR A 67 7.42 -3.60 0.67
N TYR A 68 6.59 -4.61 0.92
CA TYR A 68 5.19 -4.64 0.49
C TYR A 68 4.27 -4.82 1.67
N PHE A 69 3.20 -4.03 1.72
CA PHE A 69 2.08 -4.28 2.61
C PHE A 69 0.88 -4.74 1.79
N SER A 70 0.52 -6.02 1.96
CA SER A 70 -0.63 -6.63 1.29
C SER A 70 -1.88 -6.43 2.16
N VAL A 71 -2.63 -5.38 1.86
CA VAL A 71 -3.78 -4.95 2.65
C VAL A 71 -5.03 -5.78 2.31
N ILE A 72 -5.83 -6.10 3.32
CA ILE A 72 -7.16 -6.67 3.15
C ILE A 72 -8.11 -5.50 2.84
N PRO A 73 -8.69 -5.39 1.64
CA PRO A 73 -9.43 -4.19 1.23
C PRO A 73 -10.58 -3.81 2.18
N GLN A 74 -11.27 -4.82 2.72
CA GLN A 74 -12.40 -4.66 3.66
C GLN A 74 -11.99 -4.13 5.04
N SER A 75 -10.69 -4.11 5.36
CA SER A 75 -10.16 -3.65 6.65
C SER A 75 -9.73 -2.19 6.65
N ILE A 76 -9.79 -1.51 5.49
CA ILE A 76 -9.31 -0.14 5.35
C ILE A 76 -10.31 0.82 5.99
N GLU A 77 -9.83 1.59 6.96
CA GLU A 77 -10.55 2.66 7.63
C GLU A 77 -9.81 3.99 7.38
N VAL A 78 -10.53 5.02 6.93
CA VAL A 78 -9.99 6.37 6.76
C VAL A 78 -10.14 7.13 8.07
N LEU A 79 -9.05 7.75 8.53
CA LEU A 79 -9.00 8.56 9.77
C LEU A 79 -9.21 10.06 9.50
#